data_AF-A0A531KRS3-F1
#
_entry.id   AF-A0A531KRS3-F1
#
_cell.length_a   1.000
_cell.length_b   1.000
_cell.length_c   1.000
_cell.angle_alpha   90.00
_cell.angle_beta   90.00
_cell.angle_gamma   90.00
#
_symmetry.space_group_name_H-M   'P 1'
#
loop_
_entity.id
_entity.type
_entity.pdbx_description
1 polymer ?
#
loop_
_entity_poly.entity_id
_entity_poly.type
_entity_poly.pdbx_seq_one_letter_code
_entity_poly.pdbx_strand_id
1 'polypeptide(L)'
;ALDEALALAADNPFAARLAAPLQTHSRRFWFRYKADTGLAESAEHHVALIRSILDGDEDAAAKDAKRLMALLRGHAEAAATR
;
A
#
# COMPACT_ATOMS: atom_id res chain seq x y z
N ALA A 1 -1.76 6.79 9.01
CA ALA A 1 -0.86 7.91 8.70
C ALA A 1 -0.61 8.02 7.20
N LEU A 2 0.07 7.07 6.54
CA LEU A 2 0.34 7.18 5.10
C LEU A 2 -0.93 7.22 4.22
N ASP A 3 -1.88 6.32 4.43
CA ASP A 3 -3.15 6.27 3.68
C ASP A 3 -3.91 7.62 3.70
N GLU A 4 -3.86 8.31 4.84
CA GLU A 4 -4.50 9.60 5.06
C GLU A 4 -3.75 10.72 4.33
N ALA A 5 -2.42 10.70 4.37
CA ALA A 5 -1.60 11.64 3.61
C ALA A 5 -1.83 11.49 2.09
N LEU A 6 -1.95 10.25 1.59
CA LEU A 6 -2.28 9.98 0.19
C LEU A 6 -3.70 10.48 -0.16
N ALA A 7 -4.67 10.30 0.73
CA ALA A 7 -6.03 10.80 0.54
C ALA A 7 -6.08 12.33 0.44
N LEU A 8 -5.28 13.03 1.25
CA LEU A 8 -5.14 14.49 1.19
C LEU A 8 -4.43 14.94 -0.10
N ALA A 9 -3.35 14.25 -0.49
CA ALA A 9 -2.56 14.58 -1.67
C ALA A 9 -3.29 14.33 -3.00
N ALA A 10 -4.19 13.34 -3.04
CA ALA A 10 -4.89 12.96 -4.26
C ALA A 10 -5.95 13.97 -4.72
N ASP A 11 -6.36 14.91 -3.87
CA ASP A 11 -7.45 15.89 -4.10
C ASP A 11 -8.73 15.26 -4.70
N ASN A 12 -8.96 13.99 -4.37
CA ASN A 12 -10.08 13.20 -4.90
C ASN A 12 -10.78 12.46 -3.75
N PRO A 13 -11.81 13.07 -3.14
CA PRO A 13 -12.49 12.48 -1.99
C PRO A 13 -13.23 11.18 -2.32
N PHE A 14 -13.61 10.97 -3.59
CA PHE A 14 -14.26 9.72 -4.01
C PHE A 14 -13.26 8.56 -4.04
N ALA A 15 -12.06 8.79 -4.57
CA ALA A 15 -10.99 7.78 -4.56
C ALA A 15 -10.59 7.39 -3.13
N ALA A 16 -10.45 8.38 -2.23
CA ALA A 16 -10.16 8.13 -0.81
C ALA A 16 -11.26 7.30 -0.14
N ARG A 17 -12.54 7.63 -0.37
CA ARG A 17 -13.69 6.89 0.19
C ARG A 17 -13.78 5.47 -0.34
N LEU A 18 -13.46 5.25 -1.62
CA LEU A 18 -13.41 3.91 -2.22
C LEU A 18 -12.31 3.06 -1.58
N ALA A 19 -11.14 3.66 -1.32
CA ALA A 19 -9.98 2.95 -0.76
C ALA A 19 -10.10 2.64 0.75
N ALA A 20 -10.78 3.47 1.53
CA ALA A 20 -10.89 3.34 2.99
C ALA A 20 -11.31 1.93 3.51
N PRO A 21 -12.36 1.28 2.98
CA PRO A 21 -12.71 -0.07 3.42
C PRO A 21 -11.63 -1.11 3.04
N LEU A 22 -10.98 -0.95 1.88
CA LEU A 22 -9.92 -1.83 1.40
C LEU A 22 -8.67 -1.75 2.29
N GLN A 23 -8.28 -0.53 2.67
CA GLN A 23 -7.17 -0.30 3.60
C GLN A 23 -7.39 -1.00 4.95
N THR A 24 -8.63 -0.97 5.45
CA THR A 24 -8.99 -1.66 6.70
C THR A 24 -8.85 -3.18 6.57
N HIS A 25 -9.29 -3.76 5.45
CA HIS A 25 -9.08 -5.19 5.18
C HIS A 25 -7.59 -5.54 5.04
N SER A 26 -6.81 -4.72 4.33
CA SER A 26 -5.37 -4.90 4.17
C SER A 26 -4.64 -4.91 5.53
N ARG A 27 -4.96 -3.97 6.42
CA ARG A 27 -4.39 -3.94 7.79
C ARG A 27 -4.75 -5.18 8.60
N ARG A 28 -6.03 -5.60 8.57
CA ARG A 28 -6.47 -6.80 9.30
C ARG A 28 -5.77 -8.06 8.79
N PHE A 29 -5.62 -8.17 7.48
CA PHE A 29 -4.84 -9.23 6.84
C PHE A 29 -3.40 -9.22 7.36
N TRP A 30 -2.73 -8.07 7.33
CA TRP A 30 -1.34 -7.93 7.78
C TRP A 30 -1.15 -8.39 9.22
N PHE A 31 -1.95 -7.88 10.16
CA PHE A 31 -1.88 -8.26 11.57
C PHE A 31 -2.11 -9.75 11.80
N ARG A 32 -3.00 -10.37 11.03
CA ARG A 32 -3.38 -11.77 11.20
C ARG A 32 -2.32 -12.74 10.65
N TYR A 33 -1.68 -12.41 9.52
CA TYR A 33 -0.89 -13.37 8.73
C TYR A 33 0.56 -12.97 8.48
N LYS A 34 0.93 -11.69 8.69
CA LYS A 34 2.25 -11.14 8.33
C LYS A 34 2.89 -10.28 9.41
N ALA A 35 2.36 -10.28 10.64
CA ALA A 35 2.88 -9.46 11.75
C ALA A 35 4.40 -9.68 11.99
N ASP A 36 4.90 -10.90 11.78
CA ASP A 36 6.28 -11.26 12.08
C ASP A 36 7.22 -11.33 10.86
N THR A 37 6.72 -11.17 9.63
CA THR A 37 7.54 -11.33 8.40
C THR A 37 7.17 -10.35 7.29
N GLY A 38 8.18 -9.87 6.55
CA GLY A 38 7.98 -9.00 5.37
C GLY A 38 7.80 -7.51 5.68
N LEU A 39 7.96 -7.10 6.95
CA LEU A 39 7.85 -5.69 7.34
C LEU A 39 8.88 -4.79 6.65
N ALA A 40 10.14 -5.24 6.56
CA ALA A 40 11.21 -4.47 5.91
C ALA A 40 10.91 -4.22 4.43
N GLU A 41 10.63 -5.28 3.66
CA GLU A 41 10.30 -5.20 2.23
C GLU A 41 9.04 -4.36 1.97
N SER A 42 8.00 -4.52 2.78
CA SER A 42 6.80 -3.68 2.71
C SER A 42 7.13 -2.22 2.99
N ALA A 43 7.92 -1.92 4.01
CA ALA A 43 8.34 -0.56 4.34
C ALA A 43 9.16 0.08 3.22
N GLU A 44 10.07 -0.67 2.59
CA GLU A 44 10.86 -0.21 1.44
C GLU A 44 9.96 0.22 0.27
N HIS A 45 8.95 -0.58 -0.07
CA HIS A 45 7.99 -0.22 -1.11
C HIS A 45 7.15 1.01 -0.77
N HIS A 46 6.73 1.18 0.49
CA HIS A 46 6.04 2.39 0.91
C HIS A 46 6.96 3.62 0.81
N VAL A 47 8.22 3.51 1.24
CA VAL A 47 9.20 4.61 1.15
C VAL A 47 9.51 4.97 -0.30
N ALA A 48 9.65 3.99 -1.18
CA ALA A 48 9.86 4.23 -2.61
C ALA A 48 8.69 5.02 -3.21
N LEU A 49 7.44 4.60 -2.94
CA LEU A 49 6.25 5.33 -3.38
C LEU A 49 6.22 6.76 -2.85
N ILE A 50 6.50 6.97 -1.55
CA ILE A 50 6.52 8.31 -0.95
C ILE A 50 7.54 9.21 -1.66
N ARG A 51 8.75 8.69 -1.94
CA ARG A 51 9.78 9.45 -2.64
C ARG A 51 9.35 9.85 -4.05
N SER A 52 8.83 8.90 -4.83
CA SER A 52 8.34 9.17 -6.19
C SER A 52 7.24 10.23 -6.22
N ILE A 53 6.34 10.24 -5.22
CA ILE A 53 5.33 11.29 -5.05
C ILE A 53 5.96 12.64 -4.72
N LEU A 54 6.92 12.69 -3.79
CA LEU A 54 7.61 13.92 -3.39
C LEU A 54 8.45 14.52 -4.53
N ASP A 55 9.00 13.67 -5.39
CA ASP A 55 9.77 14.08 -6.57
C ASP A 55 8.87 14.56 -7.72
N GLY A 56 7.54 14.39 -7.60
CA GLY A 56 6.58 14.76 -8.65
C GLY A 56 6.61 13.82 -9.87
N ASP A 57 7.23 12.64 -9.75
CA ASP A 57 7.33 11.65 -10.81
C ASP A 57 6.10 10.72 -10.77
N GLU A 58 5.08 11.09 -11.53
CA GLU A 58 3.81 10.34 -11.61
C GLU A 58 4.02 8.89 -12.10
N ASP A 59 4.88 8.70 -13.11
CA ASP A 59 5.14 7.38 -13.70
C ASP A 59 5.84 6.46 -12.69
N ALA A 60 6.84 6.98 -11.97
CA ALA A 60 7.51 6.25 -10.90
C ALA A 60 6.55 5.95 -9.75
N ALA A 61 5.73 6.92 -9.32
CA ALA A 61 4.75 6.73 -8.27
C ALA A 61 3.73 5.64 -8.64
N ALA A 62 3.21 5.65 -9.87
CA ALA A 62 2.30 4.62 -10.36
C ALA A 62 2.96 3.23 -10.40
N LYS A 63 4.24 3.16 -10.78
CA LYS A 63 5.02 1.92 -10.81
C LYS A 63 5.27 1.37 -9.40
N ASP A 64 5.64 2.22 -8.46
CA ASP A 64 5.90 1.83 -7.07
C ASP A 64 4.62 1.43 -6.33
N ALA A 65 3.50 2.11 -6.60
CA ALA A 65 2.19 1.70 -6.11
C ALA A 65 1.82 0.29 -6.62
N LYS A 66 2.04 0.00 -7.91
CA LYS A 66 1.81 -1.33 -8.49
C LYS A 66 2.69 -2.40 -7.84
N ARG A 67 3.98 -2.10 -7.59
CA ARG A 67 4.90 -3.01 -6.89
C ARG A 67 4.43 -3.33 -5.48
N LEU A 68 4.05 -2.31 -4.72
CA LEU A 68 3.48 -2.48 -3.38
C LEU A 68 2.22 -3.37 -3.43
N MET A 69 1.29 -3.11 -4.35
CA MET A 69 0.08 -3.92 -4.49
C MET A 69 0.37 -5.37 -4.90
N ALA A 70 1.37 -5.60 -5.77
CA ALA A 70 1.80 -6.94 -6.16
C ALA A 70 2.37 -7.72 -4.97
N LEU A 71 3.22 -7.09 -4.15
CA LEU A 71 3.75 -7.70 -2.93
C LEU A 71 2.62 -8.10 -1.97
N LEU A 72 1.69 -7.18 -1.69
CA LEU A 72 0.58 -7.42 -0.77
C LEU A 72 -0.36 -8.53 -1.29
N ARG A 73 -0.60 -8.57 -2.60
CA ARG A 73 -1.36 -9.64 -3.25
C ARG A 73 -0.67 -10.99 -3.07
N GLY A 74 0.62 -11.09 -3.37
CA GLY A 74 1.38 -12.34 -3.23
C GLY A 74 1.36 -12.85 -1.79
N HIS A 75 1.44 -11.94 -0.81
CA HIS A 75 1.24 -12.30 0.60
C HIS A 75 -0.15 -12.86 0.89
N ALA A 76 -1.21 -12.24 0.35
CA ALA A 76 -2.58 -12.70 0.56
C ALA A 76 -2.83 -14.08 -0.07
N GLU A 77 -2.34 -14.31 -1.29
CA GLU A 77 -2.44 -15.58 -2.00
C GLU A 77 -1.70 -16.69 -1.24
N ALA A 78 -0.48 -16.42 -0.77
CA ALA A 78 0.30 -17.38 0.03
C ALA A 78 -0.35 -17.70 1.39
N ALA A 79 -1.10 -16.76 1.97
CA ALA A 79 -1.85 -17.01 3.21
C ALA A 79 -3.13 -17.81 2.96
N ALA A 80 -3.76 -17.67 1.78
CA ALA A 80 -4.97 -18.39 1.41
C ALA A 80 -4.73 -19.87 1.06
N THR A 81 -3.50 -20.23 0.70
CA THR A 81 -3.08 -21.61 0.37
C THR A 81 -2.49 -22.38 1.55
N ARG A 82 -2.42 -21.77 2.74
CA ARG A 82 -2.04 -22.42 4.01
C ARG A 82 -3.26 -22.93 4.77
#